data_AF-A0A9W9Z352-F1
#
_entry.id   AF-A0A9W9Z352-F1
#
_cell.length_a   1.000
_cell.length_b   1.000
_cell.length_c   1.000
_cell.angle_alpha   90.00
_cell.angle_beta   90.00
_cell.angle_gamma   90.00
#
_symmetry.space_group_name_H-M   'P 1'
#
loop_
_entity.id
_entity.type
_entity.pdbx_description
1 polymer ?
#
loop_
_entity_poly.entity_id
_entity_poly.type
_entity_poly.pdbx_seq_one_letter_code
_entity_poly.pdbx_strand_id
1 'polypeptide(L)'
;MLLDKYTMVLPGNRCLNLMLNSLRKMKNVYHFVAYVPINGKLYELDGLRDGPIDLGPCTPENWLTACKPIIETRMQKYSAEEIHFNLMAIVSSRKAIHLKDIDRLNQRKTQIVDQLEELKSQTSTEGGEAMETDQRSSSVSECQTMIKNIDGEITRLQTLIVGEDDKMIRYKVRRQRDQLECINAQND
;
A
#
# COMPACT_ATOMS: atom_id res chain seq x y z
N MET A 1 -14.46 67.56 -13.87
CA MET A 1 -14.17 67.20 -15.28
C MET A 1 -12.95 66.29 -15.29
N LEU A 2 -13.15 64.99 -15.09
CA LEU A 2 -12.12 63.97 -15.19
C LEU A 2 -12.77 62.86 -16.00
N LEU A 3 -12.61 62.96 -17.32
CA LEU A 3 -13.10 61.98 -18.28
C LEU A 3 -12.00 61.76 -19.32
N ASP A 4 -11.70 60.48 -19.47
CA ASP A 4 -11.20 59.81 -20.66
C ASP A 4 -9.87 60.25 -21.23
N LYS A 5 -8.89 59.36 -21.06
CA LYS A 5 -8.31 58.60 -22.17
C LYS A 5 -7.29 57.61 -21.61
N TYR A 6 -7.65 56.33 -21.56
CA TYR A 6 -6.75 55.22 -21.90
C TYR A 6 -7.59 53.95 -22.10
N THR A 7 -8.43 53.98 -23.12
CA THR A 7 -8.84 52.76 -23.84
C THR A 7 -7.59 52.25 -24.59
N MET A 8 -6.83 51.37 -23.96
CA MET A 8 -5.78 50.62 -24.63
C MET A 8 -6.44 49.47 -25.41
N VAL A 9 -6.81 49.76 -26.65
CA VAL A 9 -7.06 48.74 -27.67
C VAL A 9 -5.69 48.21 -28.08
N LEU A 10 -5.28 47.08 -27.47
CA LEU A 10 -4.08 46.34 -27.90
C LEU A 10 -4.50 45.19 -28.85
N PRO A 11 -3.74 44.97 -29.94
CA PRO A 11 -4.07 43.97 -30.95
C PRO A 11 -3.74 42.55 -30.46
N GLY A 12 -4.69 41.64 -30.65
CA GLY A 12 -4.43 40.20 -30.83
C GLY A 12 -4.07 39.40 -29.58
N ASN A 13 -5.04 38.62 -29.09
CA ASN A 13 -4.98 37.28 -28.44
C ASN A 13 -3.95 36.97 -27.34
N ARG A 14 -3.04 37.85 -26.93
CA ARG A 14 -1.99 37.55 -25.93
C ARG A 14 -2.47 37.72 -24.48
N CYS A 15 -3.27 38.74 -24.16
CA CYS A 15 -3.86 38.88 -22.82
C CYS A 15 -4.94 37.84 -22.54
N LEU A 16 -5.74 37.50 -23.57
CA LEU A 16 -6.71 36.40 -23.50
C LEU A 16 -6.01 35.05 -23.27
N ASN A 17 -4.86 34.79 -23.91
CA ASN A 17 -4.09 33.56 -23.68
C ASN A 17 -3.42 33.51 -22.30
N LEU A 18 -2.95 34.63 -21.75
CA LEU A 18 -2.40 34.65 -20.38
C LEU A 18 -3.50 34.46 -19.33
N MET A 19 -4.68 35.05 -19.53
CA MET A 19 -5.85 34.85 -18.67
C MET A 19 -6.42 33.43 -18.81
N LEU A 20 -6.53 32.88 -20.03
CA LEU A 20 -6.94 31.48 -20.28
C LEU A 20 -5.92 30.48 -19.77
N ASN A 21 -4.61 30.74 -19.90
CA ASN A 21 -3.58 29.88 -19.34
C ASN A 21 -3.56 29.96 -17.82
N SER A 22 -3.76 31.13 -17.21
CA SER A 22 -3.92 31.25 -15.76
C SER A 22 -5.19 30.56 -15.26
N LEU A 23 -6.32 30.69 -15.96
CA LEU A 23 -7.57 29.95 -15.69
C LEU A 23 -7.44 28.44 -15.91
N ARG A 24 -6.67 27.99 -16.91
CA ARG A 24 -6.33 26.57 -17.13
C ARG A 24 -5.33 26.05 -16.08
N LYS A 25 -4.41 26.88 -15.61
CA LYS A 25 -3.48 26.56 -14.50
C LYS A 25 -4.23 26.45 -13.17
N MET A 26 -5.24 27.29 -12.95
CA MET A 26 -6.15 27.25 -11.81
C MET A 26 -7.13 26.06 -11.88
N LYS A 27 -7.52 25.62 -13.09
CA LYS A 27 -8.29 24.36 -13.30
C LYS A 27 -7.51 23.08 -13.02
N ASN A 28 -6.17 23.15 -13.00
CA ASN A 28 -5.30 21.99 -12.73
C ASN A 28 -4.72 22.01 -11.31
N VAL A 29 -5.41 22.64 -10.35
CA VAL A 29 -5.03 22.57 -8.94
C VAL A 29 -5.61 21.29 -8.36
N TYR A 30 -4.77 20.28 -8.17
CA TYR A 30 -5.18 19.06 -7.48
C TYR A 30 -5.61 19.37 -6.06
N HIS A 31 -6.83 18.96 -5.71
CA HIS A 31 -7.36 19.05 -4.36
C HIS A 31 -7.21 17.71 -3.65
N PHE A 32 -6.62 17.71 -2.45
CA PHE A 32 -6.41 16.50 -1.67
C PHE A 32 -7.36 16.47 -0.49
N VAL A 33 -8.01 15.31 -0.32
CA VAL A 33 -8.89 15.00 0.80
C VAL A 33 -8.46 13.68 1.39
N ALA A 34 -8.25 13.63 2.70
CA ALA A 34 -7.88 12.42 3.42
C ALA A 34 -8.99 12.01 4.39
N TYR A 35 -9.25 10.70 4.46
CA TYR A 35 -10.20 10.13 5.42
C TYR A 35 -9.43 9.31 6.45
N VAL A 36 -9.58 9.63 7.72
CA VAL A 36 -8.81 9.02 8.81
C VAL A 36 -9.70 8.61 9.99
N PRO A 37 -9.63 7.35 10.46
CA PRO A 37 -10.28 6.95 11.70
C PRO A 37 -9.43 7.38 12.92
N ILE A 38 -9.98 8.21 13.80
CA ILE A 38 -9.31 8.69 15.03
C ILE A 38 -10.28 8.56 16.20
N ASN A 39 -9.86 7.92 17.29
CA ASN A 39 -10.64 7.79 18.55
C ASN A 39 -12.08 7.29 18.35
N GLY A 40 -12.29 6.29 17.48
CA GLY A 40 -13.61 5.70 17.24
C GLY A 40 -14.53 6.57 16.37
N LYS A 41 -14.00 7.57 15.67
CA LYS A 41 -14.72 8.43 14.74
C LYS A 41 -13.98 8.57 13.42
N LEU A 42 -14.74 8.70 12.33
CA LEU A 42 -14.19 8.93 11.00
C LEU A 42 -14.11 10.43 10.74
N TYR A 43 -12.94 10.92 10.33
CA TYR A 43 -12.75 12.32 9.99
C TYR A 43 -12.41 12.49 8.52
N GLU A 44 -12.98 13.52 7.90
CA GLU A 44 -12.54 14.07 6.62
C GLU A 44 -11.60 15.25 6.87
N LEU A 45 -10.41 15.19 6.29
CA LEU A 45 -9.40 16.24 6.28
C LEU A 45 -9.34 16.82 4.87
N ASP A 46 -9.86 18.04 4.73
CA ASP A 46 -9.92 18.76 3.46
C ASP A 46 -9.07 20.05 3.61
N GLY A 47 -8.05 20.19 2.76
CA GLY A 47 -7.11 21.32 2.84
C GLY A 47 -7.70 22.70 2.48
N LEU A 48 -8.93 22.75 1.97
CA LEU A 48 -9.65 23.99 1.69
C LEU A 48 -10.62 24.38 2.81
N ARG A 49 -10.69 23.58 3.88
CA ARG A 49 -11.58 23.80 5.02
C ARG A 49 -10.79 24.16 6.27
N ASP A 50 -11.43 24.92 7.15
CA ASP A 50 -10.81 25.44 8.38
C ASP A 50 -10.52 24.38 9.45
N GLY A 51 -11.04 23.15 9.29
CA GLY A 51 -10.84 22.10 10.26
C GLY A 51 -11.35 20.73 9.82
N PRO A 52 -11.07 19.69 10.64
CA PRO A 52 -11.52 18.33 10.39
C PRO A 52 -13.04 18.23 10.49
N ILE A 53 -13.65 17.47 9.58
CA ILE A 53 -15.10 17.20 9.60
C ILE A 53 -15.34 15.82 10.21
N ASP A 54 -16.17 15.78 11.25
CA ASP A 54 -16.64 14.53 11.84
C ASP A 54 -17.71 13.89 10.94
N LEU A 55 -17.42 12.69 10.44
CA LEU A 55 -18.31 11.88 9.59
C LEU A 55 -19.10 10.84 10.41
N GLY A 56 -18.91 10.80 11.73
CA GLY A 56 -19.62 9.92 12.64
C GLY A 56 -18.76 8.80 13.23
N PRO A 57 -19.37 7.96 14.10
CA PRO A 57 -18.68 6.89 14.80
C PRO A 57 -18.24 5.77 13.85
N CYS A 58 -17.03 5.24 14.06
CA CYS A 58 -16.50 4.12 13.30
C CYS A 58 -15.62 3.21 14.17
N THR A 59 -15.53 1.93 13.81
CA THR A 59 -14.55 1.00 14.40
C THR A 59 -13.38 0.76 13.43
N PRO A 60 -12.21 0.30 13.91
CA PRO A 60 -11.08 -0.05 13.05
C PRO A 60 -11.40 -1.08 11.96
N GLU A 61 -12.45 -1.89 12.16
CA GLU A 61 -12.90 -2.91 11.21
C GLU A 61 -13.92 -2.35 10.21
N ASN A 62 -14.78 -1.42 10.64
CA ASN A 62 -15.94 -0.97 9.86
C ASN A 62 -15.77 0.41 9.21
N TRP A 63 -14.73 1.18 9.53
CA TRP A 63 -14.54 2.53 9.00
C TRP A 63 -14.43 2.58 7.47
N LEU A 64 -13.87 1.54 6.83
CA LEU A 64 -13.82 1.43 5.37
C LEU A 64 -15.23 1.33 4.77
N THR A 65 -16.10 0.52 5.37
CA THR A 65 -17.49 0.35 4.96
C THR A 65 -18.28 1.65 5.13
N ALA A 66 -18.00 2.41 6.20
CA ALA A 66 -18.59 3.72 6.42
C ALA A 66 -18.05 4.78 5.43
N CYS A 67 -16.76 4.73 5.09
CA CYS A 67 -16.10 5.69 4.22
C CYS A 67 -16.44 5.50 2.74
N LYS A 68 -16.60 4.25 2.29
CA LYS A 68 -16.91 3.90 0.90
C LYS A 68 -18.07 4.71 0.29
N PRO A 69 -19.29 4.75 0.88
CA PRO A 69 -20.41 5.50 0.30
C PRO A 69 -20.15 7.01 0.27
N ILE A 70 -19.32 7.53 1.18
CA ILE A 70 -18.95 8.96 1.23
C ILE A 70 -18.07 9.31 0.03
N ILE A 71 -17.06 8.48 -0.25
CA ILE A 71 -16.19 8.63 -1.42
C ILE A 71 -16.99 8.48 -2.71
N GLU A 72 -17.86 7.47 -2.81
CA GLU A 72 -18.70 7.24 -3.99
C GLU A 72 -19.63 8.44 -4.26
N THR A 73 -20.30 8.96 -3.22
CA THR A 73 -21.14 10.15 -3.33
C THR A 73 -20.34 11.36 -3.81
N ARG A 74 -19.12 11.53 -3.30
CA ARG A 74 -18.23 12.62 -3.74
C ARG A 74 -17.84 12.46 -5.21
N MET A 75 -17.46 11.26 -5.64
CA MET A 75 -17.13 10.99 -7.05
C MET A 75 -18.32 11.22 -7.99
N GLN A 76 -19.53 10.80 -7.60
CA GLN A 76 -20.76 11.00 -8.39
C GLN A 76 -21.13 12.48 -8.56
N LYS A 77 -20.85 13.33 -7.56
CA LYS A 77 -21.16 14.76 -7.62
C LYS A 77 -20.39 15.49 -8.73
N TYR A 78 -19.18 15.01 -9.04
CA TYR A 78 -18.29 15.65 -10.02
C TYR A 78 -18.17 14.85 -11.33
N SER A 79 -18.72 13.63 -11.39
CA SER A 79 -18.59 12.75 -12.57
C SER A 79 -19.25 13.26 -13.85
N ALA A 80 -20.12 14.28 -13.76
CA ALA A 80 -20.74 14.91 -14.93
C ALA A 80 -19.83 15.91 -15.64
N GLU A 81 -18.81 16.46 -14.96
CA GLU A 81 -18.00 17.58 -15.46
C GLU A 81 -16.48 17.29 -15.48
N GLU A 82 -15.96 16.34 -14.69
CA GLU A 82 -14.51 16.09 -14.58
C GLU A 82 -14.19 14.64 -14.15
N ILE A 83 -13.36 13.90 -14.90
CA ILE A 83 -13.06 12.45 -14.68
C ILE A 83 -11.69 12.22 -13.99
N HIS A 84 -10.97 13.28 -13.62
CA HIS A 84 -9.59 13.17 -13.12
C HIS A 84 -9.50 12.95 -11.60
N PHE A 85 -9.87 11.76 -11.11
CA PHE A 85 -9.71 11.39 -9.69
C PHE A 85 -8.56 10.41 -9.48
N ASN A 86 -7.80 10.60 -8.40
CA ASN A 86 -6.83 9.64 -7.90
C ASN A 86 -7.22 9.26 -6.46
N LEU A 87 -7.38 7.96 -6.21
CA LEU A 87 -7.63 7.42 -4.88
C LEU A 87 -6.43 6.57 -4.49
N MET A 88 -5.77 6.96 -3.40
CA MET A 88 -4.65 6.22 -2.81
C MET A 88 -4.97 5.81 -1.39
N ALA A 89 -4.42 4.67 -0.97
CA ALA A 89 -4.51 4.18 0.40
C ALA A 89 -3.11 4.08 1.00
N ILE A 90 -2.96 4.56 2.23
CA ILE A 90 -1.75 4.35 3.02
C ILE A 90 -1.90 3.02 3.75
N VAL A 91 -1.04 2.07 3.42
CA VAL A 91 -1.04 0.72 4.00
C VAL A 91 0.33 0.39 4.55
N SER A 92 0.37 -0.53 5.53
CA SER A 92 1.63 -1.06 6.02
C SER A 92 2.39 -1.79 4.90
N SER A 93 3.72 -1.70 4.94
CA SER A 93 4.60 -2.38 3.97
C SER A 93 4.32 -3.88 3.93
N ARG A 94 3.82 -4.37 2.79
CA ARG A 94 3.54 -5.79 2.56
C ARG A 94 4.80 -6.63 2.70
N LYS A 95 5.92 -6.14 2.18
CA LYS A 95 7.24 -6.76 2.36
C LYS A 95 7.60 -6.93 3.83
N ALA A 96 7.40 -5.90 4.66
CA ALA A 96 7.71 -5.99 6.08
C ALA A 96 6.83 -7.01 6.81
N ILE A 97 5.55 -7.12 6.44
CA ILE A 97 4.65 -8.14 6.97
C ILE A 97 5.15 -9.54 6.61
N HIS A 98 5.45 -9.79 5.34
CA HIS A 98 5.93 -11.09 4.87
C HIS A 98 7.28 -11.49 5.47
N LEU A 99 8.20 -10.53 5.68
CA LEU A 99 9.46 -10.80 6.38
C LEU A 99 9.24 -11.27 7.82
N LYS A 100 8.36 -10.58 8.57
CA LYS A 100 7.99 -11.00 9.93
C LYS A 100 7.37 -12.40 9.96
N ASP A 101 6.52 -12.71 8.97
CA ASP A 101 5.90 -14.04 8.86
C ASP A 101 6.95 -15.13 8.57
N ILE A 102 7.93 -14.85 7.70
CA ILE A 102 9.06 -15.75 7.44
C ILE A 102 9.89 -15.98 8.69
N ASP A 103 10.24 -14.93 9.44
CA ASP A 103 11.02 -15.06 10.68
C ASP A 103 10.29 -15.94 11.71
N ARG A 104 8.97 -15.74 11.87
CA ARG A 104 8.14 -16.59 12.73
C ARG A 104 8.13 -18.06 12.27
N LEU A 105 8.01 -18.30 10.96
CA LEU A 105 8.02 -19.64 10.40
C LEU A 105 9.39 -20.32 10.56
N ASN A 106 10.49 -19.58 10.37
CA ASN A 106 11.84 -20.08 10.59
C ASN A 106 12.07 -20.48 12.04
N GLN A 107 11.64 -19.65 13.01
CA GLN A 107 11.73 -20.00 14.44
C GLN A 107 10.98 -21.30 14.75
N ARG A 108 9.76 -21.45 14.22
CA ARG A 108 8.99 -22.68 14.39
C ARG A 108 9.66 -23.88 13.71
N LYS A 109 10.24 -23.70 12.53
CA LYS A 109 11.00 -24.74 11.83
C LYS A 109 12.18 -25.21 12.66
N THR A 110 12.97 -24.30 13.21
CA THR A 110 14.12 -24.62 14.09
C THR A 110 13.68 -25.48 15.27
N GLN A 111 12.61 -25.08 15.97
CA GLN A 111 12.08 -25.86 17.10
C GLN A 111 11.70 -27.29 16.70
N ILE A 112 11.07 -27.48 15.53
CA ILE A 112 10.68 -28.81 15.05
C ILE A 112 11.92 -29.62 14.64
N VAL A 113 12.93 -28.98 14.03
CA VAL A 113 14.19 -29.65 13.67
C VAL A 113 14.94 -30.12 14.92
N ASP A 114 15.03 -29.30 15.96
CA ASP A 114 15.66 -29.65 17.22
C ASP A 114 14.96 -30.86 17.89
N GLN A 115 13.62 -30.85 17.92
CA GLN A 115 12.81 -31.99 18.40
C GLN A 115 13.06 -33.25 17.58
N LEU A 116 13.22 -33.11 16.26
CA LEU A 116 13.45 -34.22 15.35
C LEU A 116 14.84 -34.83 15.54
N GLU A 117 15.86 -34.01 15.83
CA GLU A 117 17.21 -34.48 16.18
C GLU A 117 17.22 -35.22 17.52
N GLU A 118 16.52 -34.70 18.54
CA GLU A 118 16.40 -35.36 19.84
C GLU A 118 15.77 -36.76 19.70
N LEU A 119 14.64 -36.86 18.99
CA LEU A 119 13.95 -38.13 18.71
C LEU A 119 14.81 -39.13 17.95
N LYS A 120 15.74 -38.67 17.10
CA LYS A 120 16.68 -39.54 16.38
C LYS A 120 17.85 -39.99 17.26
N SER A 121 18.39 -39.13 18.11
CA SER A 121 19.59 -39.42 18.91
C SER A 121 19.39 -40.57 19.91
N GLN A 122 18.19 -40.71 20.48
CA GLN A 122 17.82 -41.76 21.44
C GLN A 122 17.82 -43.18 20.83
N THR A 123 18.06 -43.34 19.53
CA THR A 123 18.12 -44.64 18.84
C THR A 123 19.48 -45.33 18.90
N SER A 124 20.53 -44.64 19.38
CA SER A 124 21.92 -45.12 19.29
C SER A 124 22.44 -45.87 20.52
N THR A 125 21.72 -45.84 21.66
CA THR A 125 22.35 -46.13 22.97
C THR A 125 21.92 -47.44 23.64
N GLU A 126 20.85 -48.14 23.24
CA GLU A 126 20.43 -49.34 23.96
C GLU A 126 20.15 -50.52 23.02
N GLY A 127 21.08 -51.47 23.01
CA GLY A 127 20.82 -52.83 22.54
C GLY A 127 19.98 -53.58 23.56
N GLY A 128 18.68 -53.74 23.29
CA GLY A 128 17.78 -54.52 24.12
C GLY A 128 16.32 -54.42 23.66
N GLU A 129 15.86 -55.48 22.99
CA GLU A 129 14.46 -55.89 22.77
C GLU A 129 13.48 -54.94 22.05
N ALA A 130 13.12 -55.35 20.84
CA ALA A 130 12.22 -54.68 19.92
C ALA A 130 10.75 -54.84 20.33
N MET A 131 10.08 -53.75 20.76
CA MET A 131 8.64 -53.54 20.56
C MET A 131 8.19 -52.08 20.81
N GLU A 132 8.80 -51.08 20.17
CA GLU A 132 8.30 -49.67 20.24
C GLU A 132 8.60 -48.81 18.99
N THR A 133 8.89 -49.44 17.85
CA THR A 133 9.41 -48.78 16.63
C THR A 133 8.34 -48.08 15.76
N ASP A 134 7.07 -48.49 15.84
CA ASP A 134 6.02 -47.96 14.96
C ASP A 134 5.52 -46.58 15.39
N GLN A 135 5.41 -46.32 16.70
CA GLN A 135 4.92 -45.02 17.20
C GLN A 135 5.92 -43.88 16.88
N ARG A 136 7.23 -44.13 17.03
CA ARG A 136 8.28 -43.12 16.83
C ARG A 136 8.52 -42.80 15.36
N SER A 137 8.42 -43.80 14.47
CA SER A 137 8.53 -43.57 13.02
C SER A 137 7.38 -42.72 12.48
N SER A 138 6.16 -42.86 13.04
CA SER A 138 5.04 -41.96 12.76
C SER A 138 5.36 -40.52 13.16
N SER A 139 5.84 -40.29 14.39
CA SER A 139 6.14 -38.93 14.88
C SER A 139 7.25 -38.23 14.10
N VAL A 140 8.29 -38.96 13.65
CA VAL A 140 9.34 -38.41 12.79
C VAL A 140 8.78 -38.02 11.42
N SER A 141 7.92 -38.85 10.82
CA SER A 141 7.26 -38.59 9.54
C SER A 141 6.35 -37.35 9.62
N GLU A 142 5.63 -37.18 10.73
CA GLU A 142 4.79 -36.01 11.00
C GLU A 142 5.61 -34.73 11.08
N CYS A 143 6.72 -34.74 11.82
CA CYS A 143 7.64 -33.60 11.92
C CYS A 143 8.26 -33.24 10.55
N GLN A 144 8.65 -34.25 9.76
CA GLN A 144 9.12 -34.05 8.39
C GLN A 144 8.05 -33.43 7.48
N THR A 145 6.79 -33.85 7.62
CA THR A 145 5.67 -33.28 6.87
C THR A 145 5.43 -31.82 7.25
N MET A 146 5.48 -31.50 8.55
CA MET A 146 5.37 -30.12 9.03
C MET A 146 6.49 -29.22 8.51
N ILE A 147 7.74 -29.70 8.50
CA ILE A 147 8.88 -28.97 7.94
C ILE A 147 8.66 -28.67 6.44
N LYS A 148 8.25 -29.68 5.65
CA LYS A 148 7.95 -29.49 4.22
C LYS A 148 6.86 -28.44 3.98
N ASN A 149 5.82 -28.44 4.81
CA ASN A 149 4.74 -27.45 4.73
C ASN A 149 5.25 -26.04 5.05
N ILE A 150 6.07 -25.89 6.09
CA ILE A 150 6.68 -24.61 6.46
C ILE A 150 7.59 -24.10 5.34
N ASP A 151 8.42 -24.96 4.75
CA ASP A 151 9.30 -24.59 3.63
C ASP A 151 8.53 -24.16 2.38
N GLY A 152 7.41 -24.84 2.09
CA GLY A 152 6.49 -24.43 1.02
C GLY A 152 5.93 -23.02 1.26
N GLU A 153 5.51 -22.73 2.50
CA GLU A 153 4.96 -21.43 2.85
C GLU A 153 6.02 -20.31 2.86
N ILE A 154 7.24 -20.59 3.33
CA ILE A 154 8.37 -19.65 3.24
C ILE A 154 8.67 -19.33 1.76
N THR A 155 8.71 -20.33 0.88
CA THR A 155 8.93 -20.13 -0.56
C THR A 155 7.85 -19.25 -1.19
N ARG A 156 6.58 -19.47 -0.79
CA ARG A 156 5.45 -18.65 -1.23
C ARG A 156 5.61 -17.18 -0.78
N LEU A 157 5.96 -16.96 0.48
CA LEU A 157 6.18 -15.61 1.03
C LEU A 157 7.38 -14.91 0.38
N GLN A 158 8.47 -15.64 0.13
CA GLN A 158 9.64 -15.12 -0.59
C GLN A 158 9.28 -14.65 -2.01
N THR A 159 8.47 -15.44 -2.72
CA THR A 159 7.98 -15.06 -4.06
C THR A 159 7.16 -13.77 -4.02
N LEU A 160 6.32 -13.58 -2.99
CA LEU A 160 5.57 -12.34 -2.80
C LEU A 160 6.49 -11.15 -2.51
N ILE A 161 7.54 -11.33 -1.71
CA ILE A 161 8.53 -10.27 -1.42
C ILE A 161 9.24 -9.83 -2.70
N VAL A 162 9.69 -10.77 -3.53
CA VAL A 162 10.32 -10.47 -4.82
C VAL A 162 9.37 -9.65 -5.70
N GLY A 163 8.08 -10.02 -5.76
CA GLY A 163 7.09 -9.25 -6.48
C GLY A 163 6.88 -7.82 -5.96
N GLU A 164 6.99 -7.60 -4.65
CA GLU A 164 6.95 -6.25 -4.06
C GLU A 164 8.22 -5.43 -4.39
N ASP A 165 9.39 -6.07 -4.43
CA ASP A 165 10.64 -5.42 -4.83
C ASP A 165 10.63 -5.02 -6.31
N ASP A 166 10.11 -5.87 -7.19
CA ASP A 166 9.94 -5.56 -8.61
C ASP A 166 9.00 -4.38 -8.85
N LYS A 167 7.92 -4.28 -8.07
CA LYS A 167 7.05 -3.09 -8.08
C LYS A 167 7.86 -1.86 -7.69
N MET A 168 8.63 -1.91 -6.60
CA MET A 168 9.45 -0.80 -6.13
C MET A 168 10.48 -0.35 -7.17
N ILE A 169 11.14 -1.28 -7.85
CA ILE A 169 12.09 -0.99 -8.93
C ILE A 169 11.37 -0.25 -10.07
N ARG A 170 10.22 -0.77 -10.52
CA ARG A 170 9.42 -0.12 -11.57
C ARG A 170 9.00 1.30 -11.19
N TYR A 171 8.61 1.54 -9.94
CA TYR A 171 8.29 2.88 -9.46
C TYR A 171 9.50 3.82 -9.51
N LYS A 172 10.67 3.36 -9.11
CA LYS A 172 11.91 4.18 -9.15
C LYS A 172 12.30 4.55 -10.57
N VAL A 173 12.27 3.58 -11.49
CA VAL A 173 12.59 3.81 -12.91
C VAL A 173 11.60 4.79 -13.53
N ARG A 174 10.29 4.61 -13.29
CA ARG A 174 9.27 5.54 -13.77
C ARG A 174 9.50 6.95 -13.23
N ARG A 175 9.76 7.09 -11.93
CA ARG A 175 10.03 8.40 -11.30
C ARG A 175 11.21 9.12 -11.94
N GLN A 176 12.31 8.41 -12.21
CA GLN A 176 13.49 8.99 -12.87
C GLN A 176 13.18 9.42 -14.30
N ARG A 177 12.48 8.57 -15.06
CA ARG A 177 12.07 8.90 -16.43
C ARG A 177 11.18 10.15 -16.47
N ASP A 178 10.15 10.19 -15.64
CA ASP A 178 9.21 11.31 -15.59
C ASP A 178 9.92 12.61 -15.15
N GLN A 179 10.93 12.51 -14.27
CA GLN A 179 11.78 13.63 -13.88
C GLN A 179 12.64 14.14 -15.05
N LEU A 180 13.24 13.25 -15.84
CA LEU A 180 14.01 13.62 -17.04
C LEU A 180 13.12 14.26 -18.11
N GLU A 181 11.92 13.73 -18.32
CA GLU A 181 10.92 14.30 -19.25
C GLU A 181 10.54 15.73 -18.83
N CYS A 182 10.34 15.97 -17.53
CA CYS A 182 10.05 17.31 -17.00
C CYS A 182 11.22 18.28 -17.19
N ILE A 183 12.48 17.83 -17.02
CA ILE A 183 13.66 18.68 -17.24
C ILE A 183 13.79 19.05 -18.72
N ASN A 184 13.60 18.10 -19.63
CA ASN A 184 13.68 18.38 -21.07
C ASN A 184 12.59 19.34 -21.53
N ALA A 185 11.36 19.19 -21.01
CA ALA A 185 10.25 20.09 -21.34
C ALA A 185 10.40 21.53 -20.81
N GLN A 186 11.37 21.81 -19.93
CA GLN A 186 11.69 23.16 -19.45
C GLN A 186 12.80 23.83 -20.26
N ASN A 187 13.54 23.07 -21.06
CA ASN A 187 14.67 23.56 -21.86
C ASN A 187 14.30 23.84 -23.34
N ASP A 188 13.10 23.44 -23.76
CA ASP A 188 12.48 23.76 -25.07
C ASP A 188 11.51 24.95 -24.94
#